data_AF-A6H9V2-F1
#
_entry.id   AF-A6H9V2-F1
#
_cell.length_a   1.000
_cell.length_b   1.000
_cell.length_c   1.000
_cell.angle_alpha   90.00
_cell.angle_beta   90.00
_cell.angle_gamma   90.00
#
_symmetry.space_group_name_H-M   'P 1'
#
loop_
_entity.id
_entity.type
_entity.pdbx_description
1 polymer ?
#
loop_
_entity_poly.entity_id
_entity_poly.type
_entity_poly.pdbx_seq_one_letter_code
_entity_poly.pdbx_strand_id
1 'polypeptide(L)'
;MFRNPKDTAVSFFHFHNDVPDIPSYASWDEFFRQFIKGQVSWGSYFDFAINWNKHIDEENVKFILYEDLKENLVVGIKQISEFLGFSLTDAQIKTISAQSTFQAMRAKSQETHGAIGPFLFRKGEVGDWKSLFNETQNQEMDERFKESLAGISLGDKLKYDSYCLA
;
A
#
# COMPACT_ATOMS: atom_id res chain seq x y z
N MET A 1 -0.31 6.92 4.97
CA MET A 1 0.49 5.75 4.55
C MET A 1 0.34 5.59 3.06
N PHE A 2 1.43 5.33 2.35
CA PHE A 2 1.44 5.00 0.93
C PHE A 2 2.07 3.63 0.71
N ARG A 3 1.81 3.05 -0.45
CA ARG A 3 2.38 1.78 -0.93
C ARG A 3 2.68 1.95 -2.41
N ASN A 4 3.66 1.25 -2.94
CA ASN A 4 3.94 1.30 -4.38
C ASN A 4 2.66 1.04 -5.21
N PRO A 5 2.46 1.77 -6.32
CA PRO A 5 1.19 1.76 -7.03
C PRO A 5 0.90 0.42 -7.72
N LYS A 6 1.94 -0.35 -8.09
CA LYS A 6 1.78 -1.66 -8.75
C LYS A 6 1.19 -2.70 -7.81
N ASP A 7 1.75 -2.86 -6.61
CA ASP A 7 1.18 -3.75 -5.60
C ASP A 7 -0.16 -3.23 -5.07
N THR A 8 -0.34 -1.91 -5.03
CA THR A 8 -1.63 -1.31 -4.66
C THR A 8 -2.72 -1.72 -5.64
N ALA A 9 -2.46 -1.64 -6.95
CA ALA A 9 -3.39 -2.08 -7.99
C ALA A 9 -3.71 -3.58 -7.86
N VAL A 10 -2.71 -4.45 -7.72
CA VAL A 10 -2.94 -5.90 -7.55
C VAL A 10 -3.73 -6.21 -6.29
N SER A 11 -3.38 -5.58 -5.16
CA SER A 11 -4.12 -5.76 -3.91
C SER A 11 -5.57 -5.32 -4.04
N PHE A 12 -5.83 -4.26 -4.79
CA PHE A 12 -7.16 -3.69 -4.94
C PHE A 12 -8.04 -4.48 -5.92
N PHE A 13 -7.44 -5.06 -6.95
CA PHE A 13 -8.11 -6.02 -7.83
C PHE A 13 -8.61 -7.22 -7.03
N HIS A 14 -7.72 -7.87 -6.26
CA HIS A 14 -8.10 -9.00 -5.41
C HIS A 14 -9.15 -8.62 -4.37
N PHE A 15 -9.05 -7.45 -3.76
CA PHE A 15 -10.06 -6.98 -2.81
C PHE A 15 -11.48 -6.96 -3.43
N HIS A 16 -11.65 -6.41 -4.64
CA HIS A 16 -12.96 -6.39 -5.30
C HIS A 16 -13.43 -7.77 -5.77
N ASN A 17 -12.52 -8.66 -6.11
CA ASN A 17 -12.85 -9.97 -6.68
C ASN A 17 -13.03 -11.07 -5.63
N ASP A 18 -12.40 -10.92 -4.45
CA ASP A 18 -12.39 -11.94 -3.41
C ASP A 18 -13.32 -11.58 -2.23
N VAL A 19 -13.58 -10.30 -1.95
CA VAL A 19 -14.47 -9.90 -0.85
C VAL A 19 -15.94 -9.98 -1.30
N PRO A 20 -16.81 -10.68 -0.54
CA PRO A 20 -18.24 -10.76 -0.87
C PRO A 20 -18.92 -9.38 -0.93
N ASP A 21 -19.96 -9.29 -1.75
CA ASP A 21 -20.83 -8.10 -1.88
C ASP A 21 -20.15 -6.82 -2.40
N ILE A 22 -18.91 -6.94 -2.92
CA ILE A 22 -18.22 -5.87 -3.64
C ILE A 22 -18.37 -6.10 -5.15
N PRO A 23 -18.67 -5.07 -5.97
CA PRO A 23 -18.66 -5.20 -7.42
C PRO A 23 -17.27 -5.65 -7.90
N SER A 24 -17.22 -6.82 -8.54
CA SER A 24 -15.99 -7.40 -9.07
C SER A 24 -15.72 -6.93 -10.50
N TYR A 25 -14.46 -7.06 -10.92
CA TYR A 25 -14.05 -6.83 -12.30
C TYR A 25 -13.96 -8.17 -13.03
N ALA A 26 -14.30 -8.20 -14.33
CA ALA A 26 -14.30 -9.45 -15.08
C ALA A 26 -12.88 -9.96 -15.36
N SER A 27 -11.89 -9.08 -15.37
CA SER A 27 -10.47 -9.42 -15.59
C SER A 27 -9.52 -8.40 -14.98
N TRP A 28 -8.26 -8.80 -14.80
CA TRP A 28 -7.18 -7.90 -14.46
C TRP A 28 -7.02 -6.76 -15.47
N ASP A 29 -7.08 -7.06 -16.78
CA ASP A 29 -6.93 -6.04 -17.83
C ASP A 29 -8.03 -5.00 -17.78
N GLU A 30 -9.27 -5.40 -17.48
CA GLU A 30 -10.37 -4.48 -17.26
C GLU A 30 -10.12 -3.59 -16.05
N PHE A 31 -9.77 -4.19 -14.92
CA PHE A 31 -9.48 -3.45 -13.70
C PHE A 31 -8.33 -2.45 -13.90
N PHE A 32 -7.22 -2.89 -14.49
CA PHE A 32 -6.04 -2.08 -14.70
C PHE A 32 -6.36 -0.83 -15.54
N ARG A 33 -7.11 -1.00 -16.65
CA ARG A 33 -7.57 0.13 -17.48
C ARG A 33 -8.43 1.13 -16.72
N GLN A 34 -9.24 0.69 -15.76
CA GLN A 34 -10.03 1.58 -14.93
C GLN A 34 -9.16 2.24 -13.85
N PHE A 35 -8.26 1.48 -13.22
CA PHE A 35 -7.36 1.96 -12.17
C PHE A 35 -6.44 3.09 -12.67
N ILE A 36 -5.81 2.92 -13.84
CA ILE A 36 -4.90 3.92 -14.42
C ILE A 36 -5.61 5.25 -14.75
N LYS A 37 -6.90 5.16 -15.12
CA LYS A 37 -7.79 6.30 -15.40
C LYS A 37 -8.41 6.89 -14.13
N GLY A 38 -8.18 6.30 -12.96
CA GLY A 38 -8.83 6.69 -11.71
C GLY A 38 -10.34 6.44 -11.69
N GLN A 39 -10.83 5.50 -12.51
CA GLN A 39 -12.25 5.12 -12.64
C GLN A 39 -12.60 3.93 -11.73
N VAL A 40 -11.98 3.85 -10.55
CA VAL A 40 -12.21 2.81 -9.54
C VAL A 40 -12.76 3.44 -8.26
N SER A 41 -13.19 2.62 -7.31
CA SER A 41 -13.59 3.10 -5.98
C SER A 41 -12.50 4.00 -5.37
N TRP A 42 -12.92 5.14 -4.83
CA TRP A 42 -12.06 6.22 -4.29
C TRP A 42 -11.18 6.98 -5.29
N GLY A 43 -11.28 6.71 -6.58
CA GLY A 43 -10.68 7.53 -7.64
C GLY A 43 -9.21 7.23 -7.95
N SER A 44 -8.50 8.25 -8.44
CA SER A 44 -7.11 8.17 -8.91
C SER A 44 -6.11 8.09 -7.76
N TYR A 45 -5.30 7.02 -7.75
CA TYR A 45 -4.13 6.90 -6.86
C TYR A 45 -3.18 8.10 -7.01
N PHE A 46 -2.94 8.53 -8.25
CA PHE A 46 -2.01 9.61 -8.55
C PHE A 46 -2.53 10.96 -8.06
N ASP A 47 -3.83 11.21 -8.20
CA ASP A 47 -4.44 12.47 -7.74
C ASP A 47 -4.43 12.52 -6.21
N PHE A 48 -4.69 11.37 -5.55
CA PHE A 48 -4.54 11.24 -4.10
C PHE A 48 -3.11 11.55 -3.65
N ALA A 49 -2.11 10.98 -4.32
CA ALA A 49 -0.70 11.23 -4.07
C ALA A 49 -0.31 12.71 -4.28
N ILE A 50 -0.73 13.33 -5.40
CA ILE A 50 -0.47 14.74 -5.71
C ILE A 50 -1.11 15.65 -4.66
N ASN A 51 -2.33 15.35 -4.22
CA ASN A 51 -3.01 16.14 -3.21
C ASN A 51 -2.30 16.06 -1.85
N TRP A 52 -1.90 14.86 -1.42
CA TRP A 52 -1.16 14.70 -0.16
C TRP A 52 0.27 15.23 -0.20
N ASN A 53 0.90 15.30 -1.38
CA ASN A 53 2.22 15.91 -1.53
C ASN A 53 2.24 17.36 -1.03
N LYS A 54 1.12 18.09 -1.09
CA LYS A 54 1.00 19.47 -0.59
C LYS A 54 1.14 19.58 0.93
N HIS A 55 0.88 18.49 1.65
CA HIS A 55 0.82 18.43 3.11
C HIS A 55 1.95 17.58 3.70
N ILE A 56 2.83 17.02 2.87
CA ILE A 56 3.72 15.93 3.28
C ILE A 56 4.82 16.36 4.25
N ASP A 57 5.11 17.66 4.28
CA ASP A 57 6.12 18.29 5.13
C ASP A 57 5.48 19.09 6.29
N GLU A 58 4.15 18.99 6.49
CA GLU A 58 3.48 19.59 7.65
C GLU A 58 3.86 18.86 8.94
N GLU A 59 4.07 19.60 10.03
CA GLU A 59 4.56 19.04 11.31
C GLU A 59 3.60 18.00 11.92
N ASN A 60 2.30 18.11 11.63
CA ASN A 60 1.24 17.20 12.07
C ASN A 60 0.93 16.09 11.05
N VAL A 61 1.79 15.87 10.05
CA VAL A 61 1.65 14.81 9.05
C VAL A 61 2.88 13.91 9.07
N LYS A 62 2.66 12.59 9.22
CA LYS A 62 3.71 11.58 9.10
C LYS A 62 3.51 10.74 7.85
N PHE A 63 4.43 10.88 6.90
CA PHE A 63 4.54 9.90 5.82
C PHE A 63 5.04 8.55 6.34
N ILE A 64 4.40 7.49 5.87
CA ILE A 64 4.76 6.10 6.15
C ILE A 64 4.63 5.34 4.83
N LEU A 65 5.69 4.62 4.47
CA LEU A 65 5.70 3.73 3.32
C LEU A 65 5.49 2.28 3.80
N TYR A 66 4.57 1.56 3.15
CA TYR A 66 4.28 0.16 3.49
C TYR A 66 5.53 -0.73 3.40
N GLU A 67 6.36 -0.49 2.38
CA GLU A 67 7.60 -1.20 2.11
C GLU A 67 8.63 -0.99 3.23
N ASP A 68 8.73 0.23 3.78
CA ASP A 68 9.60 0.50 4.94
C ASP A 68 9.15 -0.26 6.18
N LEU A 69 7.83 -0.35 6.42
CA LEU A 69 7.30 -1.16 7.52
C LEU A 69 7.55 -2.66 7.31
N LYS A 70 7.55 -3.12 6.06
CA LYS A 70 7.87 -4.51 5.71
C LYS A 70 9.34 -4.83 5.88
N GLU A 71 10.23 -3.91 5.57
CA GLU A 71 11.67 -4.05 5.78
C GLU A 71 12.06 -3.98 7.26
N ASN A 72 11.52 -3.01 8.00
CA ASN A 72 11.84 -2.83 9.42
C ASN A 72 10.66 -2.27 10.24
N LEU A 73 9.79 -3.19 10.65
CA LEU A 73 8.63 -2.89 11.48
C LEU A 73 8.99 -2.23 12.82
N VAL A 74 10.11 -2.62 13.45
CA VAL A 74 10.56 -2.07 14.74
C VAL A 74 10.87 -0.58 14.61
N VAL A 75 11.59 -0.19 13.56
CA VAL A 75 11.89 1.22 13.28
C VAL A 75 10.60 1.99 12.97
N GLY A 76 9.71 1.42 12.16
CA GLY A 76 8.42 2.02 11.85
C GLY A 76 7.58 2.29 13.11
N ILE A 77 7.49 1.32 14.03
CA ILE A 77 6.77 1.47 15.30
C ILE A 77 7.37 2.61 16.15
N LYS A 78 8.70 2.69 16.26
CA LYS A 78 9.38 3.77 16.99
C LYS A 78 9.04 5.14 16.40
N GLN A 79 9.17 5.28 15.09
CA GLN A 79 8.87 6.53 14.38
C GLN A 79 7.41 6.96 14.53
N ILE A 80 6.46 6.01 14.54
CA ILE A 80 5.04 6.29 14.78
C ILE A 80 4.83 6.76 16.22
N SER A 81 5.40 6.08 17.22
CA SER A 81 5.25 6.51 18.62
C SER A 81 5.83 7.89 18.89
N GLU A 82 7.02 8.17 18.36
CA GLU A 82 7.69 9.47 18.50
C GLU A 82 6.85 10.59 17.88
N PHE A 83 6.31 10.36 16.68
CA PHE A 83 5.42 11.31 16.01
C PHE A 83 4.14 11.59 16.82
N LEU A 84 3.59 10.58 17.50
CA LEU A 84 2.42 10.72 18.37
C LEU A 84 2.77 11.33 19.75
N GLY A 85 4.04 11.67 20.01
CA GLY A 85 4.47 12.34 21.23
C GLY A 85 4.67 11.41 22.43
N PHE A 86 4.87 10.11 22.22
CA PHE A 86 5.20 9.17 23.31
C PHE A 86 6.33 8.21 22.95
N SER A 87 6.93 7.60 23.98
CA SER A 87 7.99 6.60 23.81
C SER A 87 7.53 5.24 24.29
N LEU A 88 7.93 4.20 23.57
CA LEU A 88 7.67 2.81 23.92
C LEU A 88 8.92 2.17 24.51
N THR A 89 8.74 1.31 25.50
CA THR A 89 9.80 0.44 26.00
C THR A 89 10.13 -0.66 24.98
N ASP A 90 11.34 -1.21 25.04
CA ASP A 90 11.73 -2.32 24.15
C ASP A 90 10.79 -3.54 24.26
N ALA A 91 10.26 -3.79 25.46
CA ALA A 91 9.28 -4.86 25.69
C ALA A 91 7.94 -4.60 24.97
N GLN A 92 7.45 -3.34 24.99
CA GLN A 92 6.24 -2.95 24.26
C GLN A 92 6.48 -3.04 22.75
N ILE A 93 7.61 -2.54 22.25
CA ILE A 93 7.96 -2.61 20.82
C ILE A 93 8.03 -4.05 20.34
N LYS A 94 8.70 -4.94 21.10
CA LYS A 94 8.77 -6.37 20.79
C LYS A 94 7.38 -7.01 20.73
N THR A 95 6.51 -6.67 21.67
CA THR A 95 5.14 -7.19 21.73
C THR A 95 4.32 -6.73 20.53
N ILE A 96 4.32 -5.43 20.23
CA ILE A 96 3.60 -4.84 19.09
C ILE A 96 4.12 -5.42 17.78
N SER A 97 5.45 -5.52 17.62
CA SER A 97 6.08 -6.06 16.41
C SER A 97 5.64 -7.51 16.15
N ALA A 98 5.65 -8.35 17.18
CA ALA A 98 5.23 -9.75 17.06
C ALA A 98 3.75 -9.89 16.66
N GLN A 99 2.89 -9.06 17.25
CA GLN A 99 1.44 -9.07 16.98
C GLN A 99 1.09 -8.44 15.62
N SER A 100 1.93 -7.55 15.11
CA SER A 100 1.72 -6.84 13.83
C SER A 100 2.39 -7.52 12.64
N THR A 101 2.92 -8.74 12.82
CA THR A 101 3.37 -9.56 11.68
C THR A 101 2.17 -10.01 10.84
N PHE A 102 2.38 -10.18 9.53
CA PHE A 102 1.31 -10.65 8.64
C PHE A 102 0.68 -11.97 9.12
N GLN A 103 1.51 -12.92 9.56
CA GLN A 103 1.04 -14.22 10.06
C GLN A 103 0.18 -14.07 11.31
N ALA A 104 0.62 -13.28 12.30
CA ALA A 104 -0.13 -13.06 13.52
C ALA A 104 -1.46 -12.31 13.24
N MET A 105 -1.44 -11.28 12.40
CA MET A 105 -2.64 -10.53 12.03
C MET A 105 -3.62 -11.39 11.23
N ARG A 106 -3.13 -12.17 10.23
CA ARG A 106 -3.95 -13.06 9.42
C ARG A 106 -4.62 -14.14 10.27
N ALA A 107 -3.90 -14.72 11.23
CA ALA A 107 -4.46 -15.70 12.16
C ALA A 107 -5.63 -15.15 13.00
N LYS A 108 -5.63 -13.85 13.28
CA LYS A 108 -6.69 -13.14 14.01
C LYS A 108 -7.68 -12.38 13.09
N SER A 109 -7.58 -12.57 11.78
CA SER A 109 -8.34 -11.76 10.82
C SER A 109 -9.85 -11.94 10.98
N GLN A 110 -10.32 -13.16 11.22
CA GLN A 110 -11.73 -13.44 11.47
C GLN A 110 -12.24 -12.86 12.78
N GLU A 111 -11.42 -12.85 13.83
CA GLU A 111 -11.76 -12.24 15.13
C GLU A 111 -11.91 -10.72 15.00
N THR A 112 -11.00 -10.09 14.25
CA THR A 112 -10.89 -8.63 14.16
C THR A 112 -11.77 -8.01 13.07
N HIS A 113 -12.06 -8.74 12.00
CA HIS A 113 -12.77 -8.23 10.82
C HIS A 113 -13.97 -9.12 10.42
N GLY A 114 -14.36 -10.09 11.26
CA GLY A 114 -15.48 -10.98 11.00
C GLY A 114 -15.26 -11.87 9.76
N ALA A 115 -16.36 -12.20 9.07
CA ALA A 115 -16.34 -13.13 7.95
C ALA A 115 -15.47 -12.67 6.77
N ILE A 116 -15.26 -11.35 6.61
CA ILE A 116 -14.44 -10.81 5.52
C ILE A 116 -12.93 -10.86 5.80
N GLY A 117 -12.54 -11.05 7.07
CA GLY A 117 -11.14 -11.01 7.50
C GLY A 117 -10.20 -11.87 6.65
N PRO A 118 -10.49 -13.16 6.41
CA PRO A 118 -9.63 -14.01 5.59
C PRO A 118 -9.36 -13.49 4.17
N PHE A 119 -10.26 -12.69 3.59
CA PHE A 119 -10.09 -12.08 2.26
C PHE A 119 -9.26 -10.80 2.30
N LEU A 120 -9.32 -10.02 3.39
CA LEU A 120 -8.53 -8.79 3.56
C LEU A 120 -7.02 -9.08 3.73
N PHE A 121 -6.66 -10.22 4.33
CA PHE A 121 -5.27 -10.61 4.60
C PHE A 121 -4.76 -11.63 3.57
N ARG A 122 -4.44 -11.15 2.36
CA ARG A 122 -4.09 -11.98 1.20
C ARG A 122 -2.67 -12.57 1.23
N LYS A 123 -1.64 -11.76 0.95
CA LYS A 123 -0.22 -12.18 0.91
C LYS A 123 0.70 -11.39 1.85
N GLY A 124 0.51 -10.08 1.95
CA GLY A 124 1.34 -9.22 2.80
C GLY A 124 2.79 -9.10 2.34
N GLU A 125 3.02 -9.14 1.03
CA GLU A 125 4.34 -9.13 0.38
C GLU A 125 4.51 -7.88 -0.51
N VAL A 126 5.76 -7.51 -0.75
CA VAL A 126 6.17 -6.43 -1.67
C VAL A 126 6.67 -7.09 -2.96
N GLY A 127 6.24 -6.58 -4.12
CA GLY A 127 6.62 -7.09 -5.43
C GLY A 127 5.68 -8.14 -6.03
N ASP A 128 4.55 -8.41 -5.39
CA ASP A 128 3.56 -9.38 -5.89
C ASP A 128 2.88 -8.91 -7.19
N TRP A 129 3.00 -7.62 -7.51
CA TRP A 129 2.53 -7.06 -8.77
C TRP A 129 3.05 -7.79 -10.01
N LYS A 130 4.24 -8.39 -9.93
CA LYS A 130 4.84 -9.21 -10.99
C LYS A 130 4.00 -10.44 -11.36
N SER A 131 3.04 -10.83 -10.53
CA SER A 131 2.14 -11.96 -10.81
C SER A 131 0.98 -11.65 -11.76
N LEU A 132 0.61 -10.37 -11.94
CA LEU A 132 -0.50 -9.97 -12.80
C LEU A 132 -0.09 -9.02 -13.94
N PHE A 133 0.89 -8.15 -13.71
CA PHE A 133 1.33 -7.20 -14.73
C PHE A 133 1.99 -7.91 -15.91
N ASN A 134 1.53 -7.61 -17.12
CA ASN A 134 2.30 -7.86 -18.34
C ASN A 134 3.26 -6.68 -18.64
N GLU A 135 4.14 -6.85 -19.62
CA GLU A 135 5.15 -5.86 -19.97
C GLU A 135 4.56 -4.51 -20.41
N THR A 136 3.48 -4.52 -21.21
CA THR A 136 2.80 -3.29 -21.66
C THR A 136 2.20 -2.52 -20.49
N GLN A 137 1.50 -3.22 -19.57
CA GLN A 137 0.91 -2.60 -18.38
C GLN A 137 1.98 -2.09 -17.41
N ASN A 138 3.11 -2.79 -17.34
CA ASN A 138 4.26 -2.36 -16.56
C ASN A 138 4.79 -1.02 -17.06
N GLN A 139 5.02 -0.91 -18.37
CA GLN A 139 5.46 0.32 -19.03
C GLN A 139 4.43 1.45 -18.88
N GLU A 140 3.13 1.17 -19.07
CA GLU A 140 2.06 2.16 -18.92
C GLU A 140 2.01 2.73 -17.48
N MET A 141 2.22 1.89 -16.46
CA MET A 141 2.31 2.34 -15.07
C MET A 141 3.60 3.13 -14.78
N ASP A 142 4.72 2.76 -15.40
CA ASP A 142 6.00 3.49 -15.28
C ASP A 142 5.87 4.91 -15.87
N GLU A 143 5.29 5.02 -17.06
CA GLU A 143 5.00 6.30 -17.73
C GLU A 143 4.04 7.15 -16.89
N ARG A 144 2.92 6.57 -16.45
CA ARG A 144 1.95 7.29 -15.62
C ARG A 144 2.53 7.80 -14.31
N PHE A 145 3.38 7.00 -13.66
CA PHE A 145 4.09 7.42 -12.46
C PHE A 145 5.04 8.58 -12.75
N LYS A 146 5.84 8.46 -13.82
CA LYS A 146 6.80 9.50 -14.22
C LYS A 146 6.11 10.82 -14.54
N GLU A 147 5.01 10.78 -15.28
CA GLU A 147 4.23 11.97 -15.62
C GLU A 147 3.59 12.66 -14.40
N SER A 148 3.18 11.87 -13.40
CA SER A 148 2.37 12.38 -12.29
C SER A 148 3.17 12.73 -11.04
N LEU A 149 4.21 11.96 -10.74
CA LEU A 149 4.87 11.96 -9.43
C LEU A 149 6.39 12.09 -9.53
N ALA A 150 7.02 11.98 -10.71
CA ALA A 150 8.46 12.21 -10.78
C ALA A 150 8.80 13.67 -10.47
N GLY A 151 9.81 13.89 -9.63
CA GLY A 151 10.28 15.21 -9.26
C GLY A 151 9.47 15.93 -8.18
N ILE A 152 8.50 15.25 -7.54
CA ILE A 152 7.84 15.78 -6.33
C ILE A 152 8.26 14.98 -5.10
N SER A 153 8.30 15.65 -3.94
CA SER A 153 8.74 15.08 -2.65
C SER A 153 8.11 13.72 -2.33
N LEU A 154 6.79 13.59 -2.51
CA LEU A 154 6.09 12.33 -2.25
C LEU A 154 6.46 11.24 -3.25
N GLY A 155 6.69 11.58 -4.52
CA GLY A 155 7.14 10.63 -5.54
C GLY A 155 8.50 10.01 -5.18
N ASP A 156 9.44 10.85 -4.74
CA ASP A 156 10.77 10.38 -4.28
C ASP A 156 10.63 9.47 -3.05
N LYS A 157 9.73 9.82 -2.12
CA LYS A 157 9.45 9.02 -0.91
C LYS A 157 8.80 7.66 -1.21
N LEU A 158 8.20 7.46 -2.39
CA LEU A 158 7.64 6.15 -2.79
C LEU A 158 8.72 5.14 -3.19
N LYS A 159 9.98 5.57 -3.39
CA LYS A 159 11.10 4.69 -3.77
C LYS A 159 10.76 3.80 -4.97
N TYR A 160 10.13 4.38 -5.99
CA TYR A 160 9.58 3.65 -7.14
C TYR A 160 10.63 2.77 -7.82
N ASP A 161 11.84 3.28 -7.99
CA ASP A 161 12.96 2.55 -8.62
C ASP A 161 13.35 1.28 -7.85
N SER A 162 13.12 1.23 -6.54
CA SER A 162 13.45 0.08 -5.70
C SER A 162 12.38 -1.00 -5.71
N TYR A 163 11.11 -0.64 -5.89
CA TYR A 163 9.99 -1.56 -5.69
C TYR A 163 9.16 -1.85 -6.96
N CYS A 164 9.31 -1.02 -8.00
CA CYS A 164 8.50 -1.09 -9.21
C CYS A 164 9.30 -1.34 -10.49
N LEU A 165 10.62 -1.11 -10.54
CA LEU A 165 11.38 -1.46 -11.73
C LEU A 165 11.62 -2.98 -11.78
N ALA A 166 11.38 -3.57 -12.96
CA ALA A 166 11.64 -4.97 -13.27
C ALA A 166 13.02 -5.13 -13.90
#